data_AF-A0AAJ4RCS8-F1
#
_entry.id   AF-A0AAJ4RCS8-F1
#
_cell.length_a   1.000
_cell.length_b   1.000
_cell.length_c   1.000
_cell.angle_alpha   90.00
_cell.angle_beta   90.00
_cell.angle_gamma   90.00
#
_symmetry.space_group_name_H-M   'P 1'
#
loop_
_entity.id
_entity.type
_entity.pdbx_description
1 polymer ?
#
loop_
_entity_poly.entity_id
_entity_poly.type
_entity_poly.pdbx_seq_one_letter_code
_entity_poly.pdbx_strand_id
1 'polypeptide(L)'
;MKKIAVLVKDNEVANYPADILVDGEVRKSFNLEFELNALGVDMLFGKSLPSNLIKKLRDSGIIFVKVNSLEDIEGLDFDIDFPDEFKNKRGWKCGKKGF
;
A
#
# COMPACT_ATOMS: atom_id res chain seq x y z
N MET A 1 -9.04 -12.32 9.62
CA MET A 1 -8.66 -11.69 8.35
C MET A 1 -7.61 -10.65 8.71
N LYS A 2 -6.41 -10.68 8.12
CA LYS A 2 -5.38 -9.68 8.44
C LYS A 2 -5.72 -8.41 7.68
N LYS A 3 -5.72 -7.27 8.36
CA LYS A 3 -6.03 -6.00 7.73
C LYS A 3 -4.77 -5.38 7.15
N ILE A 4 -4.87 -4.86 5.94
CA ILE A 4 -3.71 -4.43 5.16
C ILE A 4 -3.86 -2.97 4.77
N ALA A 5 -2.75 -2.24 4.82
CA ALA A 5 -2.64 -0.92 4.24
C ALA A 5 -1.54 -0.88 3.17
N VAL A 6 -1.71 0.00 2.19
CA VAL A 6 -0.71 0.25 1.14
C VAL A 6 -0.37 1.73 1.13
N LEU A 7 0.91 2.09 1.13
CA LEU A 7 1.35 3.45 0.88
C LEU A 7 1.11 3.82 -0.58
N VAL A 8 0.29 4.83 -0.81
CA VAL A 8 -0.11 5.26 -2.14
C VAL A 8 0.10 6.76 -2.34
N LYS A 9 0.47 7.13 -3.57
CA LYS A 9 0.49 8.52 -4.03
C LYS A 9 0.15 8.52 -5.51
N ASP A 10 -0.73 9.41 -5.94
CA ASP A 10 -1.16 9.53 -7.34
C ASP A 10 -1.64 8.18 -7.95
N ASN A 11 -2.34 7.36 -7.16
CA ASN A 11 -2.81 6.01 -7.49
C ASN A 11 -1.71 4.96 -7.76
N GLU A 12 -0.52 5.13 -7.20
CA GLU A 12 0.59 4.16 -7.30
C GLU A 12 1.21 3.88 -5.93
N VAL A 13 1.84 2.71 -5.78
CA VAL A 13 2.65 2.41 -4.58
C VAL A 13 3.76 3.45 -4.43
N ALA A 14 3.89 4.01 -3.23
CA ALA A 14 4.78 5.11 -2.94
C ALA A 14 5.80 4.81 -1.83
N ASN A 15 6.78 5.70 -1.73
CA ASN A 15 7.69 5.78 -0.59
C ASN A 15 7.06 6.64 0.50
N TYR A 16 7.37 6.38 1.77
CA TYR A 16 7.02 7.31 2.84
C TYR A 16 7.78 8.65 2.67
N PRO A 17 7.15 9.82 2.87
CA PRO A 17 5.75 10.04 3.26
C PRO A 17 4.77 9.94 2.07
N ALA A 18 3.64 9.26 2.30
CA ALA A 18 2.56 9.07 1.34
C ALA A 18 1.23 8.82 2.08
N ASP A 19 0.12 8.82 1.34
CA ASP A 19 -1.20 8.48 1.86
C ASP A 19 -1.32 6.96 2.04
N ILE A 20 -2.30 6.50 2.81
CA ILE A 20 -2.57 5.07 3.01
C ILE A 20 -3.87 4.66 2.33
N LEU A 21 -3.83 3.58 1.58
CA LEU A 21 -4.99 2.88 1.07
C LEU A 21 -5.32 1.72 2.02
N VAL A 22 -6.54 1.71 2.55
CA VAL A 22 -7.04 0.67 3.48
C VAL A 22 -8.52 0.44 3.19
N ASP A 23 -8.95 -0.82 3.07
CA ASP A 23 -10.35 -1.20 2.80
C ASP A 23 -10.99 -0.43 1.61
N GLY A 24 -10.23 -0.16 0.54
CA GLY A 24 -10.73 0.59 -0.61
C GLY A 24 -10.81 2.11 -0.44
N GLU A 25 -10.36 2.66 0.68
CA GLU A 25 -10.37 4.10 0.95
C GLU A 25 -8.96 4.66 1.06
N VAL A 26 -8.70 5.77 0.36
CA VAL A 26 -7.45 6.53 0.51
C VAL A 26 -7.61 7.53 1.65
N ARG A 27 -6.71 7.46 2.64
CA ARG A 27 -6.67 8.35 3.81
C ARG A 27 -5.33 9.08 3.88
N LYS A 28 -5.39 10.37 4.21
CA LYS A 28 -4.19 11.18 4.42
C LYS A 28 -3.51 10.73 5.70
N SER A 29 -2.27 10.28 5.58
CA SER A 29 -1.46 9.85 6.72
C SER A 29 -0.64 11.01 7.27
N PHE A 30 -1.03 11.53 8.43
CA PHE A 30 -0.26 12.53 9.18
C PHE A 30 0.65 11.86 10.22
N ASN A 31 0.19 10.76 10.81
CA ASN A 31 0.99 9.93 11.70
C ASN A 31 0.70 8.46 11.42
N LEU A 32 1.54 7.87 10.58
CA LEU A 32 1.39 6.52 10.06
C LEU A 32 1.21 5.47 11.17
N GLU A 33 2.03 5.52 12.22
CA GLU A 33 1.94 4.54 13.32
C GLU A 33 0.60 4.62 14.03
N PHE A 34 0.16 5.83 14.37
CA PHE A 34 -1.09 6.02 15.09
C PHE A 34 -2.28 5.57 14.25
N GLU A 35 -2.29 5.94 12.97
CA GLU A 35 -3.39 5.60 12.06
C GLU A 35 -3.47 4.09 11.81
N LEU A 36 -2.33 3.42 11.55
CA LEU A 36 -2.33 1.98 11.34
C LEU A 36 -2.80 1.21 12.57
N ASN A 37 -2.40 1.64 13.77
CA ASN A 37 -2.88 1.06 15.02
C ASN A 37 -4.38 1.31 15.24
N ALA A 38 -4.85 2.54 15.01
CA ALA A 38 -6.27 2.90 15.16
C ALA A 38 -7.16 2.14 14.16
N LEU A 39 -6.64 1.88 12.97
CA LEU A 39 -7.33 1.12 11.92
C LEU A 39 -7.25 -0.39 12.14
N GLY A 40 -6.39 -0.86 13.03
CA GLY A 40 -6.14 -2.28 13.30
C GLY A 40 -5.43 -2.98 12.14
N VAL A 41 -4.50 -2.29 11.48
CA VAL A 41 -3.74 -2.82 10.33
C VAL A 41 -2.60 -3.72 10.81
N ASP A 42 -2.53 -4.94 10.28
CA ASP A 42 -1.49 -5.92 10.58
C ASP A 42 -0.29 -5.81 9.63
N MET A 43 -0.50 -5.36 8.38
CA MET A 43 0.53 -5.28 7.36
C MET A 43 0.49 -3.97 6.59
N LEU A 44 1.66 -3.40 6.33
CA LEU A 44 1.86 -2.21 5.53
C LEU A 44 2.74 -2.53 4.31
N PHE A 45 2.23 -2.22 3.12
CA PHE A 45 2.96 -2.35 1.87
C PHE A 45 3.46 -0.98 1.38
N GLY A 46 4.69 -0.90 0.85
CA GLY A 46 5.21 0.33 0.28
C GLY A 46 6.58 0.18 -0.36
N LYS A 47 7.03 1.17 -1.12
CA LYS A 47 8.35 1.13 -1.79
C LYS A 47 9.51 1.31 -0.82
N SER A 48 9.35 2.18 0.18
CA SER A 48 10.33 2.35 1.24
C SER A 48 9.76 3.05 2.46
N LEU A 49 10.34 2.74 3.61
CA LEU A 49 10.11 3.39 4.88
C LEU A 49 11.46 3.71 5.56
N PRO A 50 11.54 4.78 6.37
CA PRO A 50 12.66 5.01 7.26
C PRO A 50 12.85 3.83 8.23
N SER A 51 14.10 3.42 8.46
CA SER A 51 14.42 2.28 9.33
C SER A 51 13.87 2.42 10.77
N ASN A 52 13.87 3.64 11.31
CA ASN A 52 13.30 3.92 12.63
C ASN A 52 11.78 3.68 12.67
N LEU A 53 11.08 4.01 11.58
CA LEU A 53 9.64 3.81 11.45
C LEU A 53 9.33 2.31 11.32
N ILE A 54 10.14 1.56 10.56
CA ILE A 54 10.01 0.10 10.45
C ILE A 54 10.16 -0.58 11.81
N LYS A 55 11.11 -0.13 12.65
CA LYS A 55 11.28 -0.67 14.00
C LYS A 55 10.04 -0.45 14.85
N LYS A 56 9.51 0.78 14.88
CA LYS A 56 8.30 1.10 15.66
C LYS A 56 7.05 0.37 15.17
N LEU A 57 6.89 0.20 13.86
CA LEU A 57 5.81 -0.62 13.30
C LEU A 57 5.96 -2.08 13.76
N ARG A 58 7.17 -2.64 13.71
CA ARG A 58 7.43 -3.99 14.22
C ARG A 58 7.15 -4.13 15.71
N ASP A 59 7.53 -3.14 16.51
CA ASP A 59 7.31 -3.12 17.96
C ASP A 59 5.81 -3.03 18.30
N SER A 60 5.00 -2.46 17.41
CA SER A 60 3.52 -2.45 17.49
C SER A 60 2.85 -3.68 16.86
N GLY A 61 3.63 -4.64 16.34
CA GLY A 61 3.12 -5.87 15.73
C GLY A 61 2.76 -5.76 14.25
N ILE A 62 3.05 -4.62 13.62
CA ILE A 62 2.74 -4.34 12.22
C ILE A 62 3.92 -4.74 11.34
N ILE A 63 3.66 -5.54 10.31
CA ILE A 63 4.69 -6.01 9.37
C ILE A 63 4.77 -5.06 8.18
N PHE A 64 5.97 -4.50 7.94
CA PHE A 64 6.24 -3.77 6.70
C PHE A 64 6.75 -4.70 5.61
N VAL A 65 6.14 -4.65 4.43
CA VAL A 65 6.53 -5.39 3.23
C VAL A 65 6.90 -4.41 2.12
N LYS A 66 8.11 -4.59 1.57
CA LYS A 66 8.58 -3.76 0.46
C LYS A 66 8.05 -4.31 -0.87
N VAL A 67 7.37 -3.46 -1.63
CA VAL A 67 6.82 -3.77 -2.96
C VAL A 67 7.07 -2.62 -3.93
N ASN A 68 7.12 -2.93 -5.23
CA ASN A 68 7.41 -1.94 -6.26
C ASN A 68 6.15 -1.45 -6.98
N SER A 69 5.14 -2.31 -7.13
CA SER A 69 3.86 -2.00 -7.79
C SER A 69 2.68 -2.62 -7.06
N LEU A 70 1.46 -2.22 -7.43
CA LEU A 70 0.22 -2.81 -6.90
C LEU A 70 0.05 -4.25 -7.38
N GLU A 71 0.57 -4.59 -8.56
CA GLU A 71 0.58 -5.93 -9.13
C GLU A 71 1.32 -6.94 -8.22
N ASP A 72 2.39 -6.50 -7.55
CA ASP A 72 3.12 -7.30 -6.55
C ASP A 72 2.21 -7.69 -5.37
N ILE A 73 1.19 -6.89 -5.09
CA ILE A 73 0.24 -7.07 -3.99
C ILE A 73 -0.96 -7.91 -4.45
N GLU A 74 -1.50 -7.68 -5.66
CA GLU A 74 -2.58 -8.47 -6.25
C GLU A 74 -2.19 -9.95 -6.47
N GLY A 75 -0.92 -10.22 -6.75
CA GLY A 75 -0.41 -11.59 -6.86
C GLY A 75 -0.28 -12.34 -5.53
N LEU A 76 -0.41 -11.63 -4.40
CA LEU A 76 -0.44 -12.20 -3.07
C LEU A 76 -1.90 -12.22 -2.63
N ASP A 77 -2.47 -13.41 -2.44
CA ASP A 77 -3.89 -13.71 -2.20
C ASP A 77 -4.43 -13.08 -0.89
N PHE A 78 -4.45 -11.75 -0.84
CA PHE A 78 -4.84 -10.92 0.28
C PHE A 78 -6.17 -10.23 -0.05
N ASP A 79 -7.12 -10.25 0.89
CA ASP A 79 -8.38 -9.50 0.80
C ASP A 79 -8.11 -7.98 0.87
N ILE A 80 -7.71 -7.38 -0.24
CA ILE A 80 -7.58 -5.93 -0.39
C ILE A 80 -8.54 -5.50 -1.50
N ASP A 81 -9.60 -4.80 -1.11
CA ASP A 81 -10.44 -4.10 -2.07
C ASP A 81 -9.69 -2.86 -2.58
N PHE A 82 -9.25 -2.91 -3.84
CA PHE A 82 -8.71 -1.74 -4.53
C PHE A 82 -9.87 -0.91 -5.11
N PRO A 83 -9.92 0.41 -4.86
CA PRO A 83 -10.98 1.25 -5.40
C PRO A 83 -10.86 1.34 -6.93
N ASP A 84 -11.99 1.52 -7.61
CA ASP A 84 -12.07 1.51 -9.09
C ASP A 84 -11.18 2.56 -9.77
N GLU A 85 -10.77 3.61 -9.05
CA GLU A 85 -9.83 4.63 -9.52
C GLU A 85 -8.41 4.10 -9.78
N PHE A 86 -8.02 3.02 -9.10
CA PHE A 86 -6.76 2.32 -9.37
C PHE A 86 -6.85 1.40 -10.60
N LYS A 87 -8.06 0.88 -10.89
CA LYS A 87 -8.33 0.02 -12.05
C LYS A 87 -8.49 0.82 -13.35
N ASN A 88 -8.80 2.12 -13.26
CA ASN A 88 -9.16 2.96 -14.40
C ASN A 88 -8.02 3.80 -15.02
N LYS A 89 -6.75 3.55 -14.70
CA LYS A 89 -5.65 4.16 -15.49
C LYS A 89 -5.41 3.37 -16.77
N ARG A 90 -5.86 3.97 -17.87
CA ARG A 90 -5.65 3.59 -19.29
C ARG A 90 -4.16 3.44 -19.68
N GLY A 91 -3.50 2.41 -19.16
CA GLY A 91 -2.18 1.92 -19.61
C GLY A 91 -2.12 0.38 -19.69
N TRP A 92 -3.21 -0.29 -19.30
CA TRP A 92 -3.30 -1.75 -19.18
C TRP A 92 -3.56 -2.45 -20.52
N LYS A 93 -2.71 -2.19 -21.52
CA LYS A 93 -2.51 -3.10 -22.66
C LYS A 93 -1.03 -3.04 -23.04
N CYS A 94 -0.24 -3.92 -22.43
CA CYS A 94 0.93 -4.43 -23.13
C CYS A 94 0.43 -5.09 -24.43
N GLY A 95 0.54 -4.36 -25.53
CA GLY A 95 0.09 -4.76 -26.85
C GLY A 95 1.16 -4.39 -27.88
N LYS A 96 2.18 -5.26 -27.98
CA LYS A 96 3.13 -5.47 -29.09
C LYS A 96 3.66 -4.21 -29.82
N LYS A 97 4.95 -3.92 -29.61
CA LYS A 97 5.80 -3.28 -30.63
C LYS A 97 5.77 -4.14 -31.91
N GLY A 98 5.12 -3.64 -32.94
CA GLY A 98 5.33 -4.07 -34.32
C GLY A 98 5.51 -2.83 -35.16
N PHE A 99 6.74 -2.59 -35.61
CA PHE A 99 7.14 -1.94 -36.86
C PHE A 99 8.63 -2.25 -37.07
#